data_AF-A0A7S0VHC8-F1
#
_entry.id   AF-A0A7S0VHC8-F1
#
_cell.length_a   1.000
_cell.length_b   1.000
_cell.length_c   1.000
_cell.angle_alpha   90.00
_cell.angle_beta   90.00
_cell.angle_gamma   90.00
#
_symmetry.space_group_name_H-M   'P 1'
#
loop_
_entity.id
_entity.type
_entity.pdbx_description
1 polymer ?
#
loop_
_entity_poly.entity_id
_entity_poly.type
_entity_poly.pdbx_seq_one_letter_code
_entity_poly.pdbx_strand_id
1 'polypeptide(L)'
;VDIPAQFSSVGLVLVFRAEVPQGVIEVRSRSFLALQRTAAMVLRAGPPAAASAGDVLSGLVVRMLDGEGAQVVNSNTEVVVSLVPADGGDTRHDAVRGTVSVLSRGGEATFSAVLLAQSGTFAMRFSAPFIGLSVDSALIVVSPGPFTGLDVEGEPADTVAGVPTSATVRLIDLYGNPTAESGVQVALQVRAASDP
;
A
#
# COMPACT_ATOMS: atom_id res chain seq x y z
N VAL A 1 -23.37 -11.34 43.06
CA VAL A 1 -21.91 -11.07 43.11
C VAL A 1 -21.50 -10.78 41.70
N ASP A 2 -20.99 -9.58 41.44
CA ASP A 2 -20.43 -9.24 40.13
C ASP A 2 -18.98 -9.70 40.10
N ILE A 3 -18.64 -10.54 39.13
CA ILE A 3 -17.28 -11.05 38.92
C ILE A 3 -16.79 -10.48 37.59
N PRO A 4 -15.97 -9.42 37.58
CA PRO A 4 -15.42 -8.89 36.34
C PRO A 4 -14.47 -9.89 35.70
N ALA A 5 -14.59 -10.08 34.39
CA ALA A 5 -13.71 -10.92 33.58
C ALA A 5 -13.42 -10.24 32.23
N GLN A 6 -12.19 -10.38 31.74
CA GLN A 6 -11.75 -9.89 30.44
C GLN A 6 -11.37 -11.08 29.55
N PHE A 7 -11.62 -10.97 28.25
CA PHE A 7 -11.49 -12.06 27.30
C PHE A 7 -10.68 -11.63 26.08
N SER A 8 -9.69 -12.43 25.70
CA SER A 8 -8.82 -12.20 24.55
C SER A 8 -8.95 -13.31 23.50
N SER A 9 -10.03 -14.10 23.49
CA SER A 9 -10.21 -15.22 22.56
C SER A 9 -11.68 -15.43 22.20
N VAL A 10 -11.96 -15.92 20.99
CA VAL A 10 -13.31 -16.28 20.52
C VAL A 10 -13.71 -17.68 20.99
N GLY A 11 -15.01 -17.94 21.14
CA GLY A 11 -15.53 -19.28 21.45
C GLY A 11 -15.34 -19.71 22.91
N LEU A 12 -15.77 -18.87 23.85
CA LEU A 12 -15.53 -19.08 25.28
C LEU A 12 -16.76 -19.65 26.00
N VAL A 13 -16.50 -20.37 27.09
CA VAL A 13 -17.48 -20.80 28.11
C VAL A 13 -16.95 -20.36 29.46
N LEU A 14 -17.75 -19.64 30.24
CA LEU A 14 -17.41 -19.32 31.62
C LEU A 14 -17.78 -20.50 32.50
N VAL A 15 -16.84 -20.90 33.35
CA VAL A 15 -17.03 -21.95 34.35
C VAL A 15 -17.01 -21.27 35.71
N PHE A 16 -18.16 -21.22 36.37
CA PHE A 16 -18.30 -20.72 37.73
C PHE A 16 -18.27 -21.90 38.69
N ARG A 17 -17.32 -21.89 39.64
CA ARG A 17 -17.17 -22.95 40.65
C ARG A 17 -17.37 -22.38 42.05
N ALA A 18 -18.13 -23.09 42.88
CA ALA A 18 -18.26 -22.81 44.30
C ALA A 18 -17.99 -24.10 45.10
N GLU A 19 -17.09 -24.01 46.07
CA GLU A 19 -16.85 -25.07 47.06
C GLU A 19 -17.79 -24.87 48.24
N VAL A 20 -18.59 -25.90 48.55
CA VAL A 20 -19.48 -25.94 49.70
C VAL A 20 -19.18 -27.19 50.54
N PRO A 21 -19.58 -27.26 51.82
CA PRO A 21 -19.31 -28.42 52.67
C PRO A 21 -19.82 -29.77 52.12
N GLN A 22 -20.78 -29.72 51.20
CA GLN A 22 -21.38 -30.88 50.54
C GLN A 22 -20.72 -31.24 49.19
N GLY A 23 -19.71 -30.50 48.73
CA GLY A 23 -18.99 -30.74 47.48
C GLY A 23 -18.79 -29.49 46.61
N VAL A 24 -18.44 -29.69 45.33
CA VAL A 24 -18.25 -28.61 44.34
C VAL A 24 -19.51 -28.44 43.50
N ILE A 25 -20.01 -27.22 43.42
CA ILE A 25 -21.07 -26.83 42.49
C ILE A 25 -20.42 -26.12 41.29
N GLU A 26 -20.66 -26.62 40.08
CA GLU A 26 -20.17 -26.04 38.82
C GLU A 26 -21.35 -25.62 37.95
N VAL A 27 -21.33 -24.38 37.46
CA VAL A 27 -22.27 -23.87 36.46
C VAL A 27 -21.48 -23.35 35.27
N ARG A 28 -21.88 -23.76 34.06
CA ARG A 28 -21.31 -23.29 32.80
C ARG A 28 -22.25 -22.29 32.14
N SER A 29 -21.70 -21.22 31.59
CA SER A 29 -22.46 -20.34 30.70
C SER A 29 -22.80 -21.09 29.40
N ARG A 30 -23.72 -20.53 28.61
CA ARG A 30 -23.75 -20.84 27.17
C ARG A 30 -22.43 -20.41 26.53
N SER A 31 -22.09 -21.01 25.39
CA SER A 31 -21.00 -20.51 24.56
C SER A 31 -21.31 -19.10 24.09
N PHE A 32 -20.32 -18.20 24.13
CA PHE A 32 -20.43 -16.86 23.58
C PHE A 32 -19.17 -16.50 22.78
N LEU A 33 -19.33 -15.56 21.85
CA LEU A 33 -18.23 -14.98 21.09
C LEU A 33 -17.82 -13.67 21.77
N ALA A 34 -16.57 -13.59 22.24
CA ALA A 34 -15.94 -12.31 22.46
C ALA A 34 -15.43 -11.81 21.11
N LEU A 35 -16.07 -10.78 20.55
CA LEU A 35 -15.62 -10.18 19.29
C LEU A 35 -14.34 -9.40 19.57
N GLN A 36 -13.19 -9.93 19.14
CA GLN A 36 -11.96 -9.15 19.08
C GLN A 36 -12.16 -8.04 18.03
N ARG A 37 -11.91 -6.79 18.43
CA ARG A 37 -11.94 -5.64 17.53
C ARG A 37 -10.52 -5.29 17.15
N THR A 38 -10.24 -5.19 15.86
CA THR A 38 -8.98 -4.60 15.39
C THR A 38 -8.86 -3.16 15.89
N ALA A 39 -7.82 -2.90 16.68
CA ALA A 39 -7.49 -1.58 17.22
C ALA A 39 -6.18 -1.04 16.65
N ALA A 40 -5.31 -1.92 16.13
CA ALA A 40 -4.05 -1.54 15.52
C ALA A 40 -3.69 -2.43 14.32
N MET A 41 -2.80 -1.92 13.47
CA MET A 41 -2.22 -2.62 12.32
C MET A 41 -0.69 -2.54 12.44
N VAL A 42 0.01 -3.61 12.10
CA VAL A 42 1.49 -3.63 12.04
C VAL A 42 1.97 -4.30 10.76
N LEU A 43 3.06 -3.78 10.17
CA LEU A 43 3.75 -4.48 9.08
C LEU A 43 4.56 -5.64 9.66
N ARG A 44 4.28 -6.84 9.15
CA ARG A 44 5.07 -8.06 9.43
C ARG A 44 6.14 -8.30 8.37
N ALA A 45 5.83 -7.93 7.14
CA ALA A 45 6.74 -7.94 6.01
C ALA A 45 6.43 -6.71 5.14
N GLY A 46 7.42 -5.83 4.99
CA GLY A 46 7.32 -4.59 4.23
C GLY A 46 7.99 -4.67 2.86
N PRO A 47 7.89 -3.60 2.06
CA PRO A 47 8.59 -3.50 0.79
C PRO A 47 10.12 -3.44 1.00
N PRO A 48 10.91 -3.73 -0.06
CA PRO A 48 12.34 -3.47 -0.04
C PRO A 48 12.63 -1.95 0.06
N ALA A 49 13.85 -1.59 0.42
CA ALA A 49 14.27 -0.18 0.47
C ALA A 49 14.41 0.46 -0.92
N ALA A 50 14.56 -0.36 -1.97
CA ALA A 50 14.68 0.09 -3.35
C ALA A 50 13.92 -0.86 -4.29
N ALA A 51 13.36 -0.28 -5.36
CA ALA A 51 12.73 -0.99 -6.47
C ALA A 51 12.87 -0.15 -7.76
N SER A 52 12.44 -0.71 -8.88
CA SER A 52 12.27 -0.01 -10.15
C SER A 52 10.79 0.06 -10.54
N ALA A 53 10.42 1.11 -11.28
CA ALA A 53 9.09 1.18 -11.88
C ALA A 53 8.87 -0.02 -12.82
N GLY A 54 7.77 -0.72 -12.61
CA GLY A 54 7.42 -2.00 -13.23
C GLY A 54 7.66 -3.22 -12.34
N ASP A 55 8.40 -3.08 -11.24
CA ASP A 55 8.60 -4.19 -10.31
C ASP A 55 7.29 -4.63 -9.65
N VAL A 56 7.12 -5.95 -9.53
CA VAL A 56 6.02 -6.57 -8.79
C VAL A 56 6.53 -7.04 -7.44
N LEU A 57 6.09 -6.35 -6.39
CA LEU A 57 6.36 -6.73 -5.01
C LEU A 57 5.42 -7.84 -4.57
N SER A 58 5.95 -8.80 -3.82
CA SER A 58 5.18 -9.92 -3.26
C SER A 58 5.56 -10.16 -1.81
N GLY A 59 4.67 -10.81 -1.06
CA GLY A 59 4.92 -11.17 0.33
C GLY A 59 4.82 -9.99 1.31
N LEU A 60 4.13 -8.91 0.94
CA LEU A 60 3.81 -7.83 1.88
C LEU A 60 2.71 -8.32 2.81
N VAL A 61 2.91 -8.17 4.13
CA VAL A 61 1.98 -8.70 5.14
C VAL A 61 1.69 -7.66 6.20
N VAL A 62 0.40 -7.39 6.40
CA VAL A 62 -0.11 -6.55 7.47
C VAL A 62 -0.88 -7.41 8.46
N ARG A 63 -0.55 -7.28 9.75
CA ARG A 63 -1.22 -8.01 10.82
C ARG A 63 -2.18 -7.10 11.58
N MET A 64 -3.36 -7.64 11.89
CA MET A 64 -4.40 -7.02 12.68
C MET A 64 -4.21 -7.35 14.16
N LEU A 65 -4.19 -6.33 15.01
CA LEU A 65 -4.05 -6.47 16.45
C LEU A 65 -5.24 -5.86 17.19
N ASP A 66 -5.62 -6.44 18.33
CA ASP A 66 -6.57 -5.87 19.27
C ASP A 66 -5.92 -4.78 20.15
N GLY A 67 -6.69 -4.25 21.12
CA GLY A 67 -6.22 -3.15 21.99
C GLY A 67 -5.09 -3.56 22.94
N GLU A 68 -4.95 -4.86 23.17
CA GLU A 68 -3.96 -5.48 24.02
C GLU A 68 -2.73 -5.97 23.24
N GLY A 69 -2.75 -5.86 21.91
CA GLY A 69 -1.66 -6.25 21.01
C GLY A 69 -1.69 -7.72 20.57
N ALA A 70 -2.75 -8.46 20.85
CA ALA A 70 -2.94 -9.83 20.36
C ALA A 70 -3.53 -9.84 18.94
N GLN A 71 -3.24 -10.89 18.18
CA GLN A 71 -3.66 -11.00 16.78
C GLN A 71 -5.16 -11.29 16.65
N VAL A 72 -5.84 -10.51 15.80
CA VAL A 72 -7.27 -10.67 15.51
C VAL A 72 -7.52 -11.75 14.47
N VAL A 73 -7.45 -13.02 14.87
CA VAL A 73 -7.42 -14.18 13.95
C VAL A 73 -8.70 -14.35 13.11
N ASN A 74 -9.83 -13.85 13.57
CA ASN A 74 -11.11 -13.87 12.86
C ASN A 74 -11.39 -12.58 12.07
N SER A 75 -10.40 -11.70 11.91
CA SER A 75 -10.55 -10.47 11.14
C SER A 75 -10.83 -10.77 9.67
N ASN A 76 -11.76 -10.03 9.08
CA ASN A 76 -12.12 -10.02 7.66
C ASN A 76 -12.03 -8.61 7.06
N THR A 77 -11.24 -7.73 7.69
CA THR A 77 -11.10 -6.33 7.30
C THR A 77 -10.41 -6.19 5.94
N GLU A 78 -10.97 -5.38 5.05
CA GLU A 78 -10.30 -4.97 3.81
C GLU A 78 -9.14 -4.03 4.09
N VAL A 79 -7.98 -4.33 3.51
CA VAL A 79 -6.79 -3.50 3.54
C VAL A 79 -6.43 -3.10 2.12
N VAL A 80 -6.33 -1.79 1.90
CA VAL A 80 -5.95 -1.18 0.63
C VAL A 80 -4.54 -0.63 0.76
N VAL A 81 -3.74 -0.77 -0.29
CA VAL A 81 -2.39 -0.21 -0.37
C VAL A 81 -2.35 1.02 -1.26
N SER A 82 -1.61 2.03 -0.83
CA SER A 82 -1.33 3.26 -1.60
C SER A 82 0.11 3.71 -1.37
N LEU A 83 0.58 4.70 -2.13
CA LEU A 83 1.85 5.37 -1.88
C LEU A 83 1.61 6.70 -1.17
N VAL A 84 2.59 7.11 -0.36
CA VAL A 84 2.67 8.41 0.30
C VAL A 84 4.03 9.02 -0.08
N PRO A 85 4.06 10.10 -0.88
CA PRO A 85 5.31 10.71 -1.30
C PRO A 85 6.07 11.32 -0.11
N ALA A 86 7.38 11.11 -0.06
CA ALA A 86 8.21 11.60 1.03
C ALA A 86 8.34 13.14 1.04
N ASP A 87 8.16 13.77 -0.12
CA ASP A 87 8.20 15.22 -0.33
C ASP A 87 6.84 15.91 -0.11
N GLY A 88 5.79 15.14 0.21
CA GLY A 88 4.42 15.66 0.34
C GLY A 88 3.76 16.03 -1.00
N GLY A 89 4.35 15.63 -2.13
CA GLY A 89 3.72 15.75 -3.44
C GLY A 89 2.55 14.78 -3.64
N ASP A 90 2.04 14.72 -4.87
CA ASP A 90 0.94 13.85 -5.25
C ASP A 90 1.40 12.53 -5.89
N THR A 91 0.62 11.47 -5.66
CA THR A 91 0.74 10.21 -6.40
C THR A 91 -0.23 10.18 -7.56
N ARG A 92 0.20 9.64 -8.69
CA ARG A 92 -0.68 9.36 -9.82
C ARG A 92 -1.68 8.26 -9.45
N HIS A 93 -2.87 8.31 -10.02
CA HIS A 93 -3.92 7.32 -9.74
C HIS A 93 -3.48 5.88 -10.04
N ASP A 94 -2.59 5.72 -11.01
CA ASP A 94 -2.07 4.45 -11.49
C ASP A 94 -0.67 4.12 -10.96
N ALA A 95 -0.18 4.87 -9.95
CA ALA A 95 1.14 4.71 -9.34
C ALA A 95 1.36 3.35 -8.69
N VAL A 96 0.27 2.69 -8.27
CA VAL A 96 0.26 1.32 -7.75
C VAL A 96 -0.81 0.52 -8.49
N ARG A 97 -0.46 -0.70 -8.92
CA ARG A 97 -1.35 -1.59 -9.66
C ARG A 97 -1.27 -3.02 -9.13
N GLY A 98 -2.12 -3.91 -9.66
CA GLY A 98 -2.16 -5.32 -9.28
C GLY A 98 -3.06 -5.58 -8.07
N THR A 99 -2.60 -6.42 -7.14
CA THR A 99 -3.29 -6.72 -5.89
C THR A 99 -3.20 -5.54 -4.93
N VAL A 100 -4.08 -4.55 -5.10
CA VAL A 100 -4.07 -3.33 -4.26
C VAL A 100 -5.08 -3.33 -3.12
N SER A 101 -5.96 -4.34 -3.06
CA SER A 101 -6.89 -4.56 -1.96
C SER A 101 -6.96 -6.05 -1.63
N VAL A 102 -6.91 -6.38 -0.34
CA VAL A 102 -7.06 -7.74 0.17
C VAL A 102 -7.85 -7.75 1.47
N LEU A 103 -8.66 -8.80 1.68
CA LEU A 103 -9.26 -9.06 2.99
C LEU A 103 -8.23 -9.73 3.89
N SER A 104 -8.15 -9.31 5.15
CA SER A 104 -7.41 -10.08 6.14
C SER A 104 -8.05 -11.46 6.34
N ARG A 105 -7.23 -12.50 6.50
CA ARG A 105 -7.67 -13.86 6.88
C ARG A 105 -6.70 -14.40 7.90
N GLY A 106 -7.22 -15.05 8.94
CA GLY A 106 -6.36 -15.48 10.04
C GLY A 106 -5.73 -14.28 10.78
N GLY A 107 -6.26 -13.06 10.63
CA GLY A 107 -5.68 -11.84 11.19
C GLY A 107 -4.56 -11.19 10.38
N GLU A 108 -4.29 -11.66 9.15
CA GLU A 108 -3.28 -11.08 8.27
C GLU A 108 -3.84 -10.77 6.88
N ALA A 109 -3.50 -9.60 6.35
CA ALA A 109 -3.72 -9.17 4.98
C ALA A 109 -2.40 -9.39 4.21
N THR A 110 -2.40 -10.30 3.24
CA THR A 110 -1.22 -10.66 2.45
C THR A 110 -1.39 -10.20 1.02
N PHE A 111 -0.46 -9.38 0.54
CA PHE A 111 -0.43 -8.89 -0.83
C PHE A 111 0.63 -9.67 -1.62
N SER A 112 0.17 -10.36 -2.67
CA SER A 112 1.03 -11.26 -3.45
C SER A 112 1.61 -10.62 -4.71
N ALA A 113 1.04 -9.52 -5.20
CA ALA A 113 1.47 -8.89 -6.44
C ALA A 113 1.09 -7.39 -6.46
N VAL A 114 1.92 -6.54 -5.86
CA VAL A 114 1.78 -5.08 -5.91
C VAL A 114 2.78 -4.53 -6.91
N LEU A 115 2.31 -3.97 -8.02
CA LEU A 115 3.17 -3.35 -9.02
C LEU A 115 3.36 -1.87 -8.69
N LEU A 116 4.60 -1.40 -8.68
CA LEU A 116 4.93 0.02 -8.55
C LEU A 116 5.17 0.63 -9.93
N ALA A 117 4.38 1.62 -10.32
CA ALA A 117 4.48 2.26 -11.64
C ALA A 117 5.07 3.68 -11.58
N GLN A 118 5.07 4.32 -10.42
CA GLN A 118 5.61 5.67 -10.26
C GLN A 118 6.99 5.65 -9.60
N SER A 119 7.96 6.31 -10.25
CA SER A 119 9.28 6.57 -9.68
C SER A 119 9.24 7.71 -8.66
N GLY A 120 10.14 7.68 -7.69
CA GLY A 120 10.21 8.65 -6.59
C GLY A 120 10.56 7.98 -5.27
N THR A 121 10.46 8.73 -4.18
CA THR A 121 10.63 8.19 -2.82
C THR A 121 9.29 8.20 -2.10
N PHE A 122 8.84 7.03 -1.62
CA PHE A 122 7.51 6.86 -1.05
C PHE A 122 7.56 6.04 0.25
N ALA A 123 6.58 6.20 1.12
CA ALA A 123 6.15 5.14 2.01
C ALA A 123 4.96 4.39 1.37
N MET A 124 4.86 3.08 1.58
CA MET A 124 3.65 2.33 1.27
C MET A 124 2.69 2.40 2.45
N ARG A 125 1.51 2.97 2.24
CA ARG A 125 0.45 3.03 3.25
C ARG A 125 -0.52 1.90 3.07
N PHE A 126 -0.76 1.16 4.14
CA PHE A 126 -1.77 0.11 4.20
C PHE A 126 -2.92 0.61 5.06
N SER A 127 -4.09 0.82 4.45
CA SER A 127 -5.25 1.42 5.09
C SER A 127 -6.40 0.44 5.18
N ALA A 128 -7.04 0.41 6.35
CA ALA A 128 -8.31 -0.27 6.57
C ALA A 128 -9.42 0.78 6.71
N PRO A 129 -9.99 1.29 5.60
CA PRO A 129 -10.81 2.50 5.59
C PRO A 129 -12.07 2.38 6.44
N PHE A 130 -12.72 1.21 6.44
CA PHE A 130 -13.95 0.98 7.21
C PHE A 130 -13.76 1.05 8.73
N ILE A 131 -12.54 0.84 9.22
CA ILE A 131 -12.22 0.92 10.66
C ILE A 131 -11.28 2.09 11.00
N GLY A 132 -10.92 2.91 10.01
CA GLY A 132 -10.12 4.12 10.21
C GLY A 132 -8.69 3.87 10.69
N LEU A 133 -8.11 2.70 10.39
CA LEU A 133 -6.74 2.38 10.76
C LEU A 133 -5.83 2.41 9.54
N SER A 134 -4.56 2.77 9.75
CA SER A 134 -3.53 2.64 8.73
C SER A 134 -2.16 2.39 9.37
N VAL A 135 -1.25 1.87 8.57
CA VAL A 135 0.15 1.70 8.94
C VAL A 135 1.01 1.95 7.70
N ASP A 136 2.11 2.67 7.87
CA ASP A 136 3.04 3.02 6.81
C ASP A 136 4.30 2.16 6.88
N SER A 137 4.89 1.84 5.73
CA SER A 137 6.21 1.25 5.66
C SER A 137 7.33 2.27 5.91
N ALA A 138 8.56 1.77 6.04
CA ALA A 138 9.74 2.60 5.79
C ALA A 138 9.74 3.13 4.34
N LEU A 139 10.57 4.13 4.08
CA LEU A 139 10.71 4.68 2.73
C LEU A 139 11.28 3.64 1.76
N ILE A 140 10.71 3.62 0.56
CA ILE A 140 11.17 2.92 -0.62
C ILE A 140 11.58 3.95 -1.68
N VAL A 141 12.75 3.76 -2.27
CA VAL A 141 13.19 4.51 -3.45
C VAL A 141 12.84 3.71 -4.70
N VAL A 142 11.95 4.24 -5.52
CA VAL A 142 11.56 3.66 -6.81
C VAL A 142 12.28 4.40 -7.92
N SER A 143 13.26 3.75 -8.54
CA SER A 143 13.93 4.30 -9.72
C SER A 143 13.03 4.19 -10.96
N PRO A 144 13.11 5.12 -11.92
CA PRO A 144 12.49 4.95 -13.23
C PRO A 144 12.95 3.64 -13.89
N GLY A 145 12.10 3.06 -14.74
CA GLY A 145 12.49 1.95 -15.60
C GLY A 145 13.38 2.42 -16.77
N PRO A 146 13.80 1.49 -17.65
CA PRO A 146 14.46 1.83 -18.91
C PRO A 146 13.59 2.78 -19.74
N PHE A 147 14.20 3.76 -20.41
CA PHE A 147 13.44 4.67 -21.27
C PHE A 147 12.81 3.90 -22.44
N THR A 148 11.56 4.24 -22.77
CA THR A 148 10.84 3.67 -23.92
C THR A 148 10.22 4.74 -24.81
N GLY A 149 10.31 6.01 -24.41
CA GLY A 149 9.70 7.11 -25.12
C GLY A 149 10.36 8.46 -24.83
N LEU A 150 9.86 9.46 -25.55
CA LEU A 150 10.20 10.86 -25.36
C LEU A 150 8.92 11.60 -24.98
N ASP A 151 9.03 12.50 -24.02
CA ASP A 151 8.02 13.50 -23.71
C ASP A 151 8.56 14.88 -24.10
N VAL A 152 7.74 15.68 -24.79
CA VAL A 152 8.13 17.00 -25.28
C VAL A 152 7.30 18.05 -24.57
N GLU A 153 7.97 18.94 -23.86
CA GLU A 153 7.35 20.02 -23.11
C GLU A 153 7.72 21.37 -23.72
N GLY A 154 6.72 22.25 -23.87
CA GLY A 154 6.90 23.57 -24.47
C GLY A 154 7.12 23.49 -25.99
N GLU A 155 6.22 22.81 -26.70
CA GLU A 155 6.27 22.79 -28.15
C GLU A 155 6.20 24.22 -28.73
N PRO A 156 6.98 24.52 -29.79
CA PRO A 156 6.94 25.82 -30.44
C PRO A 156 5.53 26.18 -30.93
N ALA A 157 5.06 27.36 -30.56
CA ALA A 157 3.90 27.96 -31.22
C ALA A 157 4.29 28.56 -32.58
N ASP A 158 3.29 28.96 -33.38
CA ASP A 158 3.49 29.71 -34.61
C ASP A 158 4.40 30.93 -34.34
N THR A 159 5.46 31.03 -35.14
CA THR A 159 6.47 32.08 -35.00
C THR A 159 6.92 32.57 -36.37
N VAL A 160 7.56 33.73 -36.40
CA VAL A 160 8.12 34.28 -37.63
C VAL A 160 9.35 33.47 -38.03
N ALA A 161 9.48 33.17 -39.33
CA ALA A 161 10.63 32.46 -39.86
C ALA A 161 11.95 33.14 -39.46
N GLY A 162 12.91 32.34 -38.98
CA GLY A 162 14.21 32.82 -38.50
C GLY A 162 14.24 33.20 -37.01
N VAL A 163 13.10 33.22 -36.32
CA VAL A 163 13.05 33.39 -34.86
C VAL A 163 13.39 32.06 -34.17
N PRO A 164 14.41 32.02 -33.29
CA PRO A 164 14.74 30.82 -32.54
C PRO A 164 13.58 30.36 -31.65
N THR A 165 13.42 29.05 -31.53
CA THR A 165 12.49 28.43 -30.59
C THR A 165 13.17 27.29 -29.86
N SER A 166 12.60 26.87 -28.73
CA SER A 166 13.12 25.80 -27.91
C SER A 166 11.98 24.90 -27.45
N ALA A 167 12.25 23.60 -27.41
CA ALA A 167 11.43 22.62 -26.72
C ALA A 167 12.30 21.86 -25.74
N THR A 168 11.72 21.41 -24.63
CA THR A 168 12.40 20.51 -23.70
C THR A 168 11.99 19.09 -24.01
N VAL A 169 12.96 18.21 -24.23
CA VAL A 169 12.72 16.77 -24.43
C VAL A 169 13.16 16.02 -23.19
N ARG A 170 12.26 15.23 -22.61
CA ARG A 170 12.53 14.33 -21.48
C ARG A 170 12.49 12.89 -21.97
N LEU A 171 13.42 12.07 -21.50
CA LEU A 171 13.30 10.62 -21.66
C LEU A 171 12.30 10.11 -20.64
N ILE A 172 11.40 9.23 -21.06
CA ILE A 172 10.41 8.62 -20.17
C ILE A 172 10.44 7.10 -20.28
N ASP A 173 10.18 6.43 -19.15
CA ASP A 173 9.95 4.99 -19.13
C ASP A 173 8.53 4.61 -19.62
N LEU A 174 8.23 3.31 -19.63
CA LEU A 174 6.93 2.77 -20.05
C LEU A 174 5.74 3.33 -19.24
N TYR A 175 6.01 3.78 -18.01
CA TYR A 175 5.02 4.31 -17.09
C TYR A 175 5.03 5.85 -17.07
N GLY A 176 5.74 6.51 -17.98
CA GLY A 176 5.82 7.97 -18.06
C GLY A 176 6.65 8.61 -16.95
N ASN A 177 7.52 7.85 -16.27
CA ASN A 177 8.46 8.43 -15.32
C ASN A 177 9.63 9.09 -16.07
N PRO A 178 10.02 10.32 -15.72
CA PRO A 178 11.23 10.93 -16.24
C PRO A 178 12.44 10.09 -15.84
N THR A 179 13.27 9.74 -16.81
CA THR A 179 14.51 8.99 -16.59
C THR A 179 15.71 9.76 -17.11
N ALA A 180 16.84 9.61 -16.45
CA ALA A 180 18.10 10.20 -16.85
C ALA A 180 19.04 9.08 -17.27
N GLU A 181 19.30 8.97 -18.58
CA GLU A 181 20.31 8.05 -19.11
C GLU A 181 21.47 8.83 -19.72
N SER A 182 22.68 8.50 -19.29
CA SER A 182 23.91 9.09 -19.84
C SER A 182 24.19 8.51 -21.22
N GLY A 183 24.64 9.36 -22.15
CA GLY A 183 25.06 8.93 -23.49
C GLY A 183 23.94 8.82 -24.53
N VAL A 184 22.68 9.10 -24.16
CA VAL A 184 21.57 9.19 -25.13
C VAL A 184 21.68 10.50 -25.91
N GLN A 185 21.84 10.41 -27.24
CA GLN A 185 21.74 11.56 -28.13
C GLN A 185 20.30 11.73 -28.63
N VAL A 186 19.71 12.88 -28.35
CA VAL A 186 18.42 13.29 -28.92
C VAL A 186 18.69 14.15 -30.16
N ALA A 187 18.17 13.74 -31.31
CA ALA A 187 18.28 14.48 -32.56
C ALA A 187 16.93 15.10 -32.92
N LEU A 188 16.95 16.38 -33.34
CA LEU A 188 15.79 17.08 -33.86
C LEU A 188 15.86 17.12 -35.39
N GLN A 189 14.76 16.76 -36.07
CA GLN A 189 14.60 16.95 -37.49
C GLN A 189 13.38 17.84 -37.76
N VAL A 190 13.55 18.84 -38.62
CA VAL A 190 12.44 19.64 -39.15
C VAL A 190 12.05 19.09 -40.51
N ARG A 191 10.75 18.91 -40.75
CA ARG A 191 10.18 18.55 -42.06
C ARG A 191 9.11 19.55 -42.41
N ALA A 192 8.95 19.85 -43.69
CA ALA A 192 7.79 20.60 -44.14
C ALA A 192 6.53 19.79 -43.78
N ALA A 193 5.48 20.48 -43.31
CA ALA A 193 4.17 19.86 -43.21
C ALA A 193 3.79 19.31 -44.59
N SER A 194 3.34 18.07 -44.67
CA SER A 194 2.73 17.58 -45.90
C SER A 194 1.54 18.48 -46.23
N ASP A 195 1.54 19.05 -47.44
CA ASP A 195 0.40 19.81 -47.95
C ASP A 195 -0.86 18.92 -47.87
N PRO A 196 -1.99 19.42 -47.35
CA PRO A 196 -3.24 18.66 -47.26
C PRO A 196 -3.79 18.22 -48.63
#